data_AF-A0A382ILK8-F1
#
_entry.id   AF-A0A382ILK8-F1
#
_cell.length_a   1.000
_cell.length_b   1.000
_cell.length_c   1.000
_cell.angle_alpha   90.00
_cell.angle_beta   90.00
_cell.angle_gamma   90.00
#
_symmetry.space_group_name_H-M   'P 1'
#
loop_
_entity.id
_entity.type
_entity.pdbx_description
1 polymer ?
#
loop_
_entity_poly.entity_id
_entity_poly.type
_entity_poly.pdbx_seq_one_letter_code
_entity_poly.pdbx_strand_id
1 'polypeptide(L)'
;MSKRKSISYSQFSQWDKCPWMWKLSYVDRLSTFTDNIHTLFGTSMHEVLQEYIRVMYTKSIKEADQLYLDEMLEDRLKINFLEIVKENGGIEFCTKDQMVEFYADGVKIIDFFKKKRNMYFSKRGYELLGIETELDYGMDKNIKFRGFIDLIIKDTVRNRIKIIDIKTATHGWNKYQKADKNKTDQLLLYKQFYSKQFDIPLDRIEVEYFIVKRKLWENTDFPQKRIQTFSPANGKPSINKVNLRLKNFIDDCFTDNGEYQTDHTYNKLPSKKNCRWCDYRDKP
;
A
#
# COMPACT_ATOMS: atom_id res chain seq x y z
N MET A 1 -1.00 31.88 -4.18
CA MET A 1 -0.56 30.75 -5.04
C MET A 1 -1.72 29.79 -5.19
N SER A 2 -2.11 29.42 -6.42
CA SER A 2 -3.16 28.42 -6.63
C SER A 2 -2.78 27.11 -5.95
N LYS A 3 -3.72 26.48 -5.24
CA LYS A 3 -3.50 25.20 -4.54
C LYS A 3 -3.33 24.10 -5.59
N ARG A 4 -2.12 23.56 -5.72
CA ARG A 4 -1.84 22.41 -6.62
C ARG A 4 -2.73 21.22 -6.26
N LYS A 5 -3.31 20.57 -7.28
CA LYS A 5 -4.16 19.38 -7.09
C LYS A 5 -3.31 18.15 -6.86
N SER A 6 -3.76 17.33 -5.92
CA SER A 6 -3.01 16.15 -5.49
C SER A 6 -3.59 14.89 -6.13
N ILE A 7 -2.74 14.15 -6.83
CA ILE A 7 -3.02 12.79 -7.28
C ILE A 7 -2.30 11.78 -6.39
N SER A 8 -2.79 10.54 -6.35
CA SER A 8 -2.18 9.43 -5.61
C SER A 8 -2.17 8.17 -6.46
N TYR A 9 -1.43 7.14 -6.01
CA TYR A 9 -1.49 5.83 -6.66
C TYR A 9 -2.91 5.25 -6.67
N SER A 10 -3.68 5.42 -5.59
CA SER A 10 -5.06 4.94 -5.53
C SER A 10 -5.93 5.57 -6.62
N GLN A 11 -5.84 6.88 -6.82
CA GLN A 11 -6.52 7.59 -7.92
C GLN A 11 -6.13 7.02 -9.29
N PHE A 12 -4.82 6.94 -9.56
CA PHE A 12 -4.29 6.39 -10.81
C PHE A 12 -4.76 4.95 -11.06
N SER A 13 -4.66 4.08 -10.05
CA SER A 13 -5.06 2.67 -10.16
C SER A 13 -6.56 2.49 -10.39
N GLN A 14 -7.38 3.41 -9.86
CA GLN A 14 -8.83 3.41 -10.08
C GLN A 14 -9.16 3.79 -11.52
N TRP A 15 -8.54 4.85 -12.05
CA TRP A 15 -8.67 5.23 -13.45
C TRP A 15 -8.20 4.12 -14.39
N ASP A 16 -7.04 3.53 -14.12
CA ASP A 16 -6.50 2.47 -14.99
C ASP A 16 -7.36 1.21 -14.98
N LYS A 17 -8.02 0.90 -13.85
CA LYS A 17 -9.04 -0.16 -13.79
C LYS A 17 -10.26 0.21 -14.65
N CYS A 18 -10.77 1.43 -14.52
CA CYS A 18 -11.91 1.94 -15.30
C CYS A 18 -11.97 3.48 -15.19
N PRO A 19 -11.75 4.25 -16.27
CA PRO A 19 -11.80 5.71 -16.23
C PRO A 19 -13.13 6.27 -15.71
N TRP A 20 -14.24 5.61 -16.06
CA TRP A 20 -15.56 5.95 -15.53
C TRP A 20 -15.65 5.87 -14.00
N MET A 21 -15.01 4.86 -13.39
CA MET A 21 -14.98 4.72 -11.93
C MET A 21 -14.30 5.92 -11.28
N TRP A 22 -13.19 6.37 -11.86
CA TRP A 22 -12.48 7.56 -11.40
C TRP A 22 -13.32 8.84 -11.52
N LYS A 23 -14.01 9.03 -12.64
CA LYS A 23 -14.94 10.16 -12.81
C LYS A 23 -16.00 10.18 -11.70
N LEU A 24 -16.68 9.05 -11.48
CA LEU A 24 -17.74 8.95 -10.46
C LEU A 24 -17.19 9.26 -9.05
N SER A 25 -15.98 8.80 -8.72
CA SER A 25 -15.35 9.08 -7.42
C SER A 25 -14.90 10.53 -7.25
N TYR A 26 -14.20 11.10 -8.24
CA TYR A 26 -13.43 12.34 -8.03
C TYR A 26 -14.04 13.58 -8.70
N VAL A 27 -14.71 13.39 -9.84
CA VAL A 27 -15.40 14.48 -10.56
C VAL A 27 -16.80 14.64 -10.02
N ASP A 28 -17.58 13.55 -10.01
CA ASP A 28 -18.99 13.58 -9.59
C ASP A 28 -19.17 13.44 -8.07
N ARG A 29 -18.09 13.09 -7.34
CA ARG A 29 -18.04 12.96 -5.87
C ARG A 29 -19.08 11.99 -5.29
N LEU A 30 -19.28 10.86 -5.96
CA LEU A 30 -20.24 9.82 -5.55
C LEU A 30 -19.61 8.73 -4.67
N SER A 31 -18.33 8.87 -4.26
CA SER A 31 -17.70 7.92 -3.36
C SER A 31 -18.34 7.94 -1.97
N THR A 32 -18.82 6.79 -1.51
CA THR A 32 -19.19 6.57 -0.11
C THR A 32 -17.99 6.03 0.64
N PHE A 33 -17.65 6.62 1.79
CA PHE A 33 -16.63 6.07 2.66
C PHE A 33 -17.20 4.82 3.36
N THR A 34 -16.75 3.64 2.93
CA THR A 34 -17.08 2.37 3.56
C THR A 34 -15.82 1.53 3.63
N ASP A 35 -15.44 1.15 4.85
CA ASP A 35 -14.31 0.26 5.10
C ASP A 35 -14.79 -1.18 5.26
N ASN A 36 -13.87 -2.12 5.47
CA ASN A 36 -14.16 -3.51 5.77
C ASN A 36 -13.08 -4.10 6.70
N ILE A 37 -13.33 -5.29 7.25
CA ILE A 37 -12.40 -5.95 8.18
C ILE A 37 -10.98 -6.14 7.63
N HIS A 38 -10.81 -6.33 6.31
CA HIS A 38 -9.49 -6.56 5.73
C HIS A 38 -8.63 -5.31 5.69
N THR A 39 -9.23 -4.15 5.40
CA THR A 39 -8.56 -2.85 5.35
C THR A 39 -8.28 -2.35 6.76
N LEU A 40 -9.22 -2.49 7.70
CA LEU A 40 -8.98 -2.28 9.13
C LEU A 40 -7.77 -3.10 9.62
N PHE A 41 -7.80 -4.41 9.39
CA PHE A 41 -6.69 -5.29 9.81
C PHE A 41 -5.37 -4.94 9.12
N GLY A 42 -5.42 -4.54 7.85
CA GLY A 42 -4.26 -4.03 7.12
C GLY A 42 -3.60 -2.89 7.86
N THR A 43 -4.35 -1.82 8.14
CA THR A 43 -3.87 -0.64 8.85
C THR A 43 -3.30 -1.00 10.22
N SER A 44 -4.05 -1.73 11.05
CA SER A 44 -3.58 -2.09 12.40
C SER A 44 -2.33 -2.97 12.38
N MET A 45 -2.21 -3.91 11.43
CA MET A 45 -1.01 -4.73 11.26
C MET A 45 0.20 -3.93 10.78
N HIS A 46 0.01 -2.94 9.91
CA HIS A 46 1.09 -2.06 9.47
C HIS A 46 1.67 -1.31 10.67
N GLU A 47 0.83 -0.65 11.46
CA GLU A 47 1.24 0.13 12.63
C GLU A 47 2.05 -0.72 13.62
N VAL A 48 1.58 -1.93 13.93
CA VAL A 48 2.26 -2.85 14.86
C VAL A 48 3.62 -3.32 14.32
N LEU A 49 3.68 -3.73 13.06
CA LEU A 49 4.94 -4.20 12.45
C LEU A 49 5.95 -3.06 12.29
N GLN A 50 5.47 -1.88 11.90
CA GLN A 50 6.29 -0.68 11.77
C GLN A 50 6.87 -0.26 13.11
N GLU A 51 6.08 -0.30 14.19
CA GLU A 51 6.58 0.03 15.54
C GLU A 51 7.70 -0.93 15.98
N TYR A 52 7.52 -2.23 15.78
CA TYR A 52 8.58 -3.20 16.05
C TYR A 52 9.82 -2.99 15.18
N ILE A 53 9.65 -2.62 13.91
CA ILE A 53 10.76 -2.30 13.00
C ILE A 53 11.48 -1.03 13.44
N ARG A 54 10.74 0.00 13.86
CA ARG A 54 11.26 1.25 14.40
C ARG A 54 12.16 0.99 15.61
N VAL A 55 11.62 0.36 16.65
CA VAL A 55 12.37 0.01 17.87
C VAL A 55 13.55 -0.90 17.54
N MET A 56 13.35 -1.84 16.61
CA MET A 56 14.36 -2.56 15.82
C MET A 56 15.63 -1.75 15.58
N TYR A 57 15.48 -0.81 14.67
CA TYR A 57 16.58 -0.07 14.09
C TYR A 57 17.07 1.07 14.99
N THR A 58 16.18 1.78 15.69
CA THR A 58 16.54 2.96 16.48
C THR A 58 17.03 2.64 17.89
N LYS A 59 16.59 1.52 18.46
CA LYS A 59 17.03 1.05 19.79
C LYS A 59 17.78 -0.27 19.66
N SER A 60 17.22 -1.39 20.12
CA SER A 60 17.84 -2.71 20.04
C SER A 60 16.83 -3.80 19.67
N ILE A 61 17.33 -4.94 19.17
CA ILE A 61 16.51 -6.14 18.94
C ILE A 61 15.85 -6.59 20.25
N LYS A 62 16.60 -6.57 21.36
CA LYS A 62 16.12 -6.95 22.69
C LYS A 62 14.90 -6.13 23.11
N GLU A 63 14.96 -4.81 22.97
CA GLU A 63 13.84 -3.93 23.31
C GLU A 63 12.62 -4.14 22.40
N ALA A 64 12.85 -4.36 21.09
CA ALA A 64 11.75 -4.65 20.18
C ALA A 64 11.07 -5.97 20.54
N ASP A 65 11.83 -6.99 20.93
CA ASP A 65 11.30 -8.30 21.33
C ASP A 65 10.51 -8.26 22.65
N GLN A 66 10.72 -7.22 23.46
CA GLN A 66 9.98 -6.96 24.70
C GLN A 66 8.66 -6.22 24.49
N LEU A 67 8.36 -5.75 23.28
CA LEU A 67 7.07 -5.13 22.98
C LEU A 67 5.93 -6.15 23.05
N TYR A 68 4.83 -5.76 23.71
CA TYR A 68 3.55 -6.47 23.78
C TYR A 68 2.75 -6.26 22.49
N LEU A 69 3.28 -6.76 21.37
CA LEU A 69 2.73 -6.52 20.03
C LEU A 69 1.32 -7.10 19.81
N ASP A 70 0.98 -8.15 20.55
CA ASP A 70 -0.36 -8.74 20.60
C ASP A 70 -1.36 -7.76 21.24
N GLU A 71 -1.06 -7.24 22.43
CA GLU A 71 -1.88 -6.20 23.08
C GLU A 71 -1.99 -4.94 22.19
N MET A 72 -0.87 -4.52 21.59
CA MET A 72 -0.89 -3.39 20.65
C MET A 72 -1.78 -3.65 19.43
N LEU A 73 -1.80 -4.88 18.89
CA LEU A 73 -2.68 -5.21 17.78
C LEU A 73 -4.15 -5.14 18.20
N GLU A 74 -4.49 -5.65 19.38
CA GLU A 74 -5.85 -5.55 19.93
C GLU A 74 -6.27 -4.08 20.06
N ASP A 75 -5.42 -3.24 20.62
CA ASP A 75 -5.68 -1.81 20.79
C ASP A 75 -5.83 -1.09 19.45
N ARG A 76 -4.96 -1.37 18.48
CA ARG A 76 -5.04 -0.77 17.14
C ARG A 76 -6.29 -1.22 16.38
N LEU A 77 -6.73 -2.45 16.53
CA LEU A 77 -7.99 -2.90 15.93
C LEU A 77 -9.19 -2.13 16.52
N LYS A 78 -9.21 -1.90 17.84
CA LYS A 78 -10.28 -1.13 18.51
C LYS A 78 -10.25 0.35 18.11
N ILE A 79 -9.09 0.99 18.17
CA ILE A 79 -8.92 2.42 17.86
C ILE A 79 -9.34 2.69 16.41
N ASN A 80 -8.76 1.95 15.46
CA ASN A 80 -9.01 2.16 14.04
C ASN A 80 -10.47 1.83 13.68
N PHE A 81 -11.08 0.82 14.32
CA PHE A 81 -12.51 0.54 14.14
C PHE A 81 -13.39 1.71 14.59
N LEU A 82 -13.15 2.27 15.77
CA LEU A 82 -13.91 3.41 16.29
C LEU A 82 -13.75 4.66 15.43
N GLU A 83 -12.55 4.92 14.90
CA GLU A 83 -12.30 6.02 13.97
C GLU A 83 -13.09 5.86 12.68
N ILE A 84 -13.03 4.67 12.06
CA ILE A 84 -13.77 4.39 10.83
C ILE A 84 -15.29 4.49 11.04
N VAL A 85 -15.82 3.93 12.14
CA VAL A 85 -17.25 4.01 12.48
C VAL A 85 -17.67 5.47 12.69
N LYS A 86 -16.82 6.29 13.32
CA LYS A 86 -17.10 7.71 13.48
C LYS A 86 -17.14 8.43 12.14
N GLU A 87 -16.21 8.15 11.24
CA GLU A 87 -16.10 8.79 9.92
C GLU A 87 -17.19 8.37 8.95
N ASN A 88 -17.66 7.11 9.03
CA ASN A 88 -18.68 6.57 8.13
C ASN A 88 -20.13 6.81 8.60
N GLY A 89 -20.33 7.61 9.65
CA GLY A 89 -21.66 7.97 10.16
C GLY A 89 -22.27 6.96 11.16
N GLY A 90 -21.45 6.17 11.84
CA GLY A 90 -21.87 5.24 12.89
C GLY A 90 -22.23 3.84 12.39
N ILE A 91 -21.86 3.49 11.16
CA ILE A 91 -22.23 2.21 10.54
C ILE A 91 -21.14 1.18 10.82
N GLU A 92 -21.49 0.10 11.52
CA GLU A 92 -20.60 -1.03 11.70
C GLU A 92 -20.36 -1.77 10.36
N PHE A 93 -19.10 -2.11 10.09
CA PHE A 93 -18.65 -2.72 8.83
C PHE A 93 -18.03 -4.11 9.00
N CYS A 94 -17.97 -4.62 10.24
CA CYS A 94 -17.54 -5.97 10.55
C CYS A 94 -18.18 -6.47 11.84
N THR A 95 -18.28 -7.78 12.01
CA THR A 95 -18.82 -8.39 13.22
C THR A 95 -17.72 -8.59 14.29
N LYS A 96 -18.15 -8.75 15.55
CA LYS A 96 -17.24 -9.12 16.65
C LYS A 96 -16.47 -10.40 16.37
N ASP A 97 -17.13 -11.41 15.80
CA ASP A 97 -16.49 -12.69 15.48
C ASP A 97 -15.39 -12.53 14.42
N GLN A 98 -15.62 -11.69 13.40
CA GLN A 98 -14.60 -11.33 12.43
C GLN A 98 -13.42 -10.63 13.10
N MET A 99 -13.67 -9.70 14.02
CA MET A 99 -12.62 -9.01 14.77
C MET A 99 -11.74 -10.01 15.56
N VAL A 100 -12.38 -10.94 16.29
CA VAL A 100 -11.69 -11.98 17.07
C VAL A 100 -10.88 -12.90 16.16
N GLU A 101 -11.43 -13.33 15.03
CA GLU A 101 -10.72 -14.18 14.08
C GLU A 101 -9.48 -13.50 13.50
N PHE A 102 -9.61 -12.24 13.06
CA PHE A 102 -8.51 -11.48 12.47
C PHE A 102 -7.45 -11.15 13.50
N TYR A 103 -7.83 -10.79 14.72
CA TYR A 103 -6.90 -10.62 15.84
C TYR A 103 -6.07 -11.90 16.07
N ALA A 104 -6.73 -13.05 16.22
CA ALA A 104 -6.07 -14.33 16.47
C ALA A 104 -5.10 -14.72 15.33
N ASP A 105 -5.45 -14.39 14.07
CA ASP A 105 -4.54 -14.61 12.95
C ASP A 105 -3.36 -13.62 12.93
N GLY A 106 -3.59 -12.36 13.32
CA GLY A 106 -2.55 -11.35 13.46
C GLY A 106 -1.52 -11.71 14.52
N VAL A 107 -1.95 -12.23 15.67
CA VAL A 107 -1.04 -12.75 16.70
C VAL A 107 -0.12 -13.85 16.15
N LYS A 108 -0.66 -14.77 15.33
CA LYS A 108 0.14 -15.81 14.67
C LYS A 108 1.13 -15.24 13.64
N ILE A 109 0.78 -14.15 12.96
CA ILE A 109 1.70 -13.43 12.07
C ILE A 109 2.84 -12.80 12.87
N ILE A 110 2.51 -12.10 13.96
CA ILE A 110 3.47 -11.42 14.83
C ILE A 110 4.46 -12.42 15.43
N ASP A 111 3.98 -13.55 15.95
CA ASP A 111 4.84 -14.61 16.50
C ASP A 111 5.82 -15.15 15.45
N PHE A 112 5.33 -15.49 14.26
CA PHE A 112 6.19 -15.95 13.16
C PHE A 112 7.19 -14.87 12.73
N PHE A 113 6.74 -13.61 12.64
CA PHE A 113 7.58 -12.48 12.28
C PHE A 113 8.72 -12.28 13.27
N LYS A 114 8.46 -12.24 14.59
CA LYS A 114 9.51 -12.15 15.62
C LYS A 114 10.51 -13.30 15.48
N LYS A 115 10.02 -14.54 15.39
CA LYS A 115 10.86 -15.76 15.27
C LYS A 115 11.72 -15.81 14.01
N LYS A 116 11.25 -15.22 12.90
CA LYS A 116 11.92 -15.27 11.58
C LYS A 116 12.39 -13.90 11.09
N ARG A 117 12.41 -12.89 11.95
CA ARG A 117 12.71 -11.49 11.63
C ARG A 117 14.02 -11.35 10.86
N ASN A 118 15.06 -12.03 11.33
CA ASN A 118 16.41 -12.01 10.77
C ASN A 118 16.49 -12.47 9.31
N MET A 119 15.50 -13.23 8.82
CA MET A 119 15.42 -13.61 7.41
C MET A 119 15.03 -12.46 6.49
N TYR A 120 14.42 -11.40 7.04
CA TYR A 120 13.84 -10.30 6.27
C TYR A 120 14.46 -8.94 6.62
N PHE A 121 14.86 -8.76 7.88
CA PHE A 121 15.44 -7.52 8.39
C PHE A 121 16.68 -7.82 9.22
N SER A 122 17.80 -7.22 8.85
CA SER A 122 19.05 -7.25 9.59
C SER A 122 19.33 -5.88 10.19
N LYS A 123 19.73 -5.80 11.46
CA LYS A 123 20.23 -4.54 12.04
C LYS A 123 21.67 -4.22 11.60
N ARG A 124 22.49 -5.25 11.36
CA ARG A 124 23.89 -5.07 10.94
C ARG A 124 23.95 -4.72 9.46
N GLY A 125 24.60 -3.60 9.14
CA GLY A 125 24.78 -3.13 7.76
C GLY A 125 23.53 -2.49 7.15
N TYR A 126 22.51 -2.17 7.97
CA TYR A 126 21.31 -1.51 7.50
C TYR A 126 20.86 -0.40 8.46
N GLU A 127 20.28 0.65 7.90
CA GLU A 127 19.73 1.80 8.61
C GLU A 127 18.26 2.01 8.20
N LEU A 128 17.39 2.30 9.17
CA LEU A 128 16.04 2.75 8.88
C LEU A 128 16.07 4.25 8.57
N LEU A 129 15.74 4.62 7.34
CA LEU A 129 15.67 6.01 6.90
C LEU A 129 14.31 6.64 7.18
N GLY A 130 13.23 5.85 7.16
CA GLY A 130 11.89 6.37 7.36
C GLY A 130 10.83 5.28 7.45
N ILE A 131 9.72 5.65 8.08
CA ILE A 131 8.45 4.92 8.17
C ILE A 131 7.37 5.90 7.77
N GLU A 132 6.36 5.46 7.01
CA GLU A 132 5.27 6.31 6.51
C GLU A 132 5.78 7.61 5.88
N THR A 133 6.84 7.50 5.08
CA THR A 133 7.53 8.68 4.52
C THR A 133 6.70 9.28 3.39
N GLU A 134 6.36 10.57 3.51
CA GLU A 134 5.59 11.30 2.51
C GLU A 134 6.42 11.53 1.23
N LEU A 135 5.82 11.16 0.11
CA LEU A 135 6.14 11.68 -1.21
C LEU A 135 5.17 12.83 -1.49
N ASP A 136 5.68 14.02 -1.78
CA ASP A 136 4.91 15.19 -2.21
C ASP A 136 5.68 15.88 -3.35
N TYR A 137 5.57 15.31 -4.55
CA TYR A 137 6.37 15.73 -5.70
C TYR A 137 5.54 16.54 -6.69
N GLY A 138 5.95 17.79 -6.92
CA GLY A 138 5.35 18.67 -7.93
C GLY A 138 5.59 18.16 -9.35
N MET A 139 4.52 18.09 -10.14
CA MET A 139 4.51 17.71 -11.55
C MET A 139 4.04 18.88 -12.41
N ASP A 140 4.00 18.68 -13.73
CA ASP A 140 3.41 19.62 -14.67
C ASP A 140 1.91 19.84 -14.38
N LYS A 141 1.31 20.83 -15.07
CA LYS A 141 -0.12 21.16 -14.98
C LYS A 141 -0.64 21.51 -13.58
N ASN A 142 0.21 22.09 -12.72
CA ASN A 142 -0.12 22.38 -11.31
C ASN A 142 -0.61 21.15 -10.51
N ILE A 143 -0.16 19.95 -10.90
CA ILE A 143 -0.45 18.70 -10.20
C ILE A 143 0.73 18.35 -9.29
N LYS A 144 0.45 17.57 -8.25
CA LYS A 144 1.49 16.90 -7.46
C LYS A 144 1.11 15.46 -7.16
N PHE A 145 2.11 14.59 -7.16
CA PHE A 145 1.94 13.22 -6.72
C PHE A 145 2.15 13.12 -5.21
N ARG A 146 1.16 12.55 -4.52
CA ARG A 146 1.23 12.22 -3.10
C ARG A 146 1.13 10.73 -2.83
N GLY A 147 1.93 10.27 -1.89
CA GLY A 147 1.89 8.90 -1.37
C GLY A 147 2.69 8.76 -0.09
N PHE A 148 2.48 7.66 0.62
CA PHE A 148 3.22 7.32 1.83
C PHE A 148 3.92 5.99 1.60
N ILE A 149 5.22 5.96 1.88
CA ILE A 149 6.05 4.76 1.79
C ILE A 149 6.11 4.12 3.18
N ASP A 150 5.66 2.88 3.32
CA ASP A 150 5.60 2.18 4.61
C ASP A 150 6.97 2.12 5.31
N LEU A 151 8.03 1.72 4.58
CA LEU A 151 9.38 1.58 5.12
C LEU A 151 10.45 1.94 4.08
N ILE A 152 11.49 2.64 4.53
CA ILE A 152 12.70 2.93 3.74
C ILE A 152 13.92 2.47 4.53
N ILE A 153 14.67 1.52 3.97
CA ILE A 153 15.86 0.95 4.60
C ILE A 153 17.06 1.15 3.70
N LYS A 154 18.17 1.65 4.24
CA LYS A 154 19.46 1.76 3.56
C LYS A 154 20.32 0.54 3.86
N ASP A 155 20.79 -0.16 2.83
CA ASP A 155 21.92 -1.08 2.91
C ASP A 155 23.20 -0.23 2.90
N THR A 156 23.87 -0.12 4.05
CA THR A 156 25.06 0.72 4.20
C THR A 156 26.31 0.10 3.59
N VAL A 157 26.30 -1.21 3.33
CA VAL A 157 27.42 -1.94 2.73
C VAL A 157 27.42 -1.75 1.22
N ARG A 158 26.25 -1.91 0.57
CA ARG A 158 26.11 -1.75 -0.88
C ARG A 158 25.76 -0.32 -1.30
N ASN A 159 25.50 0.56 -0.33
CA ASN A 159 25.00 1.91 -0.54
C ASN A 159 23.74 1.95 -1.43
N ARG A 160 22.77 1.11 -1.07
CA ARG A 160 21.47 0.97 -1.77
C ARG A 160 20.33 1.28 -0.82
N ILE A 161 19.21 1.71 -1.37
CA ILE A 161 17.97 1.97 -0.63
C ILE A 161 16.94 0.95 -1.05
N LYS A 162 16.21 0.40 -0.08
CA LYS A 162 15.08 -0.48 -0.31
C LYS A 162 13.82 0.19 0.21
N ILE A 163 12.88 0.42 -0.70
CA ILE A 163 11.50 0.82 -0.42
C ILE A 163 10.70 -0.46 -0.21
N ILE A 164 10.11 -0.62 0.97
CA ILE A 164 9.32 -1.79 1.30
C ILE A 164 7.88 -1.34 1.56
N ASP A 165 6.94 -2.04 0.94
CA ASP A 165 5.51 -1.87 1.15
C ASP A 165 4.97 -3.14 1.80
N ILE A 166 4.43 -3.00 3.01
CA ILE A 166 3.82 -4.07 3.76
C ILE A 166 2.45 -4.35 3.13
N LYS A 167 2.08 -5.63 3.03
CA LYS A 167 0.73 -6.01 2.58
C LYS A 167 0.22 -7.14 3.43
N THR A 168 -1.04 -7.06 3.86
CA THR A 168 -1.76 -8.20 4.41
C THR A 168 -2.48 -8.94 3.28
N ALA A 169 -2.52 -10.27 3.35
CA ALA A 169 -3.24 -11.11 2.41
C ALA A 169 -3.75 -12.36 3.10
N THR A 170 -4.86 -12.95 2.63
CA THR A 170 -5.38 -14.19 3.23
C THR A 170 -4.36 -15.32 3.12
N HIS A 171 -3.83 -15.61 1.92
CA HIS A 171 -2.88 -16.73 1.69
C HIS A 171 -1.57 -16.28 0.99
N GLY A 172 -1.33 -14.97 0.90
CA GLY A 172 -0.25 -14.38 0.10
C GLY A 172 -0.64 -14.15 -1.36
N TRP A 173 0.33 -13.74 -2.18
CA TRP A 173 0.11 -13.45 -3.59
C TRP A 173 0.44 -14.65 -4.49
N ASN A 174 -0.52 -15.00 -5.34
CA ASN A 174 -0.35 -15.97 -6.41
C ASN A 174 0.27 -15.34 -7.68
N LYS A 175 0.55 -16.17 -8.70
CA LYS A 175 1.18 -15.72 -9.96
C LYS A 175 0.39 -14.61 -10.67
N TYR A 176 -0.95 -14.64 -10.61
CA TYR A 176 -1.79 -13.65 -11.26
C TYR A 176 -1.73 -12.30 -10.54
N GLN A 177 -1.72 -12.30 -9.21
CA GLN A 177 -1.57 -11.08 -8.41
C GLN A 177 -0.19 -10.45 -8.58
N LYS A 178 0.87 -11.25 -8.69
CA LYS A 178 2.24 -10.77 -8.95
C LYS A 178 2.42 -10.21 -10.37
N ALA A 179 1.60 -10.66 -11.32
CA ALA A 179 1.61 -10.15 -12.69
C ALA A 179 0.71 -8.92 -12.89
N ASP A 180 -0.19 -8.64 -11.94
CA ASP A 180 -1.17 -7.55 -12.04
C ASP A 180 -0.49 -6.19 -11.85
N LYS A 181 -0.37 -5.42 -12.93
CA LYS A 181 0.27 -4.11 -12.93
C LYS A 181 -0.41 -3.10 -12.01
N ASN A 182 -1.74 -3.16 -11.85
CA ASN A 182 -2.44 -2.29 -10.91
C ASN A 182 -2.15 -2.63 -9.45
N LYS A 183 -1.58 -3.79 -9.15
CA LYS A 183 -1.04 -4.10 -7.83
C LYS A 183 0.42 -3.71 -7.70
N THR A 184 1.24 -3.98 -8.71
CA THR A 184 2.69 -3.87 -8.59
C THR A 184 3.27 -2.49 -8.84
N ASP A 185 2.54 -1.64 -9.56
CA ASP A 185 3.09 -0.39 -10.08
C ASP A 185 3.18 0.71 -9.02
N GLN A 186 2.53 0.52 -7.85
CA GLN A 186 2.63 1.43 -6.70
C GLN A 186 4.10 1.66 -6.32
N LEU A 187 4.83 0.57 -6.11
CA LEU A 187 6.23 0.62 -5.72
C LEU A 187 7.12 1.21 -6.82
N LEU A 188 6.76 1.04 -8.10
CA LEU A 188 7.51 1.63 -9.22
C LEU A 188 7.37 3.15 -9.23
N LEU A 189 6.16 3.67 -9.00
CA LEU A 189 5.93 5.11 -8.87
C LEU A 189 6.57 5.68 -7.60
N TYR A 190 6.49 4.97 -6.48
CA TYR A 190 7.17 5.38 -5.25
C TYR A 190 8.68 5.45 -5.45
N LYS A 191 9.28 4.45 -6.09
CA LYS A 191 10.70 4.48 -6.49
C LYS A 191 11.03 5.67 -7.39
N GLN A 192 10.20 5.95 -8.40
CA GLN A 192 10.40 7.06 -9.33
C GLN A 192 10.35 8.42 -8.63
N PHE A 193 9.35 8.64 -7.77
CA PHE A 193 9.16 9.92 -7.09
C PHE A 193 10.11 10.10 -5.92
N TYR A 194 10.44 9.03 -5.19
CA TYR A 194 11.49 9.06 -4.18
C TYR A 194 12.85 9.43 -4.80
N SER A 195 13.21 8.81 -5.92
CA SER A 195 14.41 9.17 -6.70
C SER A 195 14.47 10.65 -7.05
N LYS A 196 13.35 11.22 -7.52
CA LYS A 196 13.26 12.63 -7.91
C LYS A 196 13.23 13.60 -6.72
N GLN A 197 12.49 13.27 -5.65
CA GLN A 197 12.31 14.14 -4.50
C GLN A 197 13.59 14.28 -3.67
N PHE A 198 14.39 13.21 -3.60
CA PHE A 198 15.60 13.16 -2.77
C PHE A 198 16.90 13.10 -3.59
N ASP A 199 16.82 13.31 -4.90
CA ASP A 199 17.96 13.28 -5.84
C ASP A 199 18.84 12.02 -5.69
N ILE A 200 18.20 10.86 -5.67
CA ILE A 200 18.87 9.57 -5.55
C ILE A 200 18.79 8.82 -6.90
N PRO A 201 19.91 8.29 -7.43
CA PRO A 201 19.91 7.49 -8.64
C PRO A 201 18.93 6.31 -8.57
N LEU A 202 18.10 6.18 -9.61
CA LEU A 202 17.03 5.18 -9.68
C LEU A 202 17.54 3.73 -9.56
N ASP A 203 18.76 3.46 -10.02
CA ASP A 203 19.44 2.18 -9.94
C ASP A 203 19.98 1.84 -8.54
N ARG A 204 20.04 2.82 -7.63
CA ARG A 204 20.34 2.62 -6.20
C ARG A 204 19.11 2.27 -5.37
N ILE A 205 17.91 2.35 -5.95
CA ILE A 205 16.65 2.08 -5.25
C ILE A 205 16.08 0.73 -5.68
N GLU A 206 15.88 -0.14 -4.71
CA GLU A 206 15.19 -1.41 -4.80
C GLU A 206 13.78 -1.31 -4.21
N VAL A 207 12.89 -2.19 -4.66
CA VAL A 207 11.51 -2.21 -4.15
C VAL A 207 11.10 -3.65 -3.81
N GLU A 208 10.34 -3.81 -2.73
CA GLU A 208 9.90 -5.11 -2.25
C GLU A 208 8.53 -5.02 -1.59
N TYR A 209 7.61 -5.89 -1.97
CA TYR A 209 6.41 -6.15 -1.20
C TYR A 209 6.74 -7.13 -0.08
N PHE A 210 6.42 -6.75 1.17
CA PHE A 210 6.52 -7.59 2.36
C PHE A 210 5.12 -8.09 2.73
N ILE A 211 4.76 -9.27 2.23
CA ILE A 211 3.39 -9.77 2.28
C ILE A 211 3.24 -10.72 3.47
N VAL A 212 2.45 -10.32 4.46
CA VAL A 212 2.07 -11.16 5.60
C VAL A 212 0.75 -11.90 5.33
N LYS A 213 0.75 -13.20 5.62
CA LYS A 213 -0.36 -14.12 5.34
C LYS A 213 -1.16 -14.40 6.60
N ARG A 214 -2.44 -14.07 6.55
CA ARG A 214 -3.41 -14.33 7.63
C ARG A 214 -3.56 -15.83 7.88
N LYS A 215 -3.80 -16.59 6.82
CA LYS A 215 -4.00 -18.04 6.81
C LYS A 215 -2.90 -18.74 6.02
N LEU A 216 -2.67 -20.01 6.37
CA LEU A 216 -1.87 -20.94 5.60
C LEU A 216 -2.81 -22.01 5.05
N TRP A 217 -2.46 -22.63 3.92
CA TRP A 217 -3.27 -23.73 3.38
C TRP A 217 -3.19 -24.95 4.29
N GLU A 218 -4.31 -25.64 4.47
CA GLU A 218 -4.37 -26.90 5.21
C GLU A 218 -3.95 -28.08 4.33
N ASN A 219 -3.54 -29.19 4.94
CA ASN A 219 -3.21 -30.46 4.26
C ASN A 219 -2.16 -30.33 3.15
N THR A 220 -1.11 -29.54 3.39
CA THR A 220 0.02 -29.41 2.47
C THR A 220 1.22 -30.21 2.93
N ASP A 221 1.88 -30.91 2.00
CA ASP A 221 3.07 -31.74 2.28
C ASP A 221 4.31 -30.93 2.70
N PHE A 222 4.32 -29.62 2.43
CA PHE A 222 5.47 -28.75 2.66
C PHE A 222 5.19 -27.63 3.67
N PRO A 223 6.15 -27.32 4.56
CA PRO A 223 6.03 -26.20 5.48
C PRO A 223 5.80 -24.87 4.76
N GLN A 224 4.74 -24.16 5.14
CA GLN A 224 4.43 -22.84 4.59
C GLN A 224 4.93 -21.71 5.49
N LYS A 225 5.47 -20.65 4.87
CA LYS A 225 5.83 -19.41 5.57
C LYS A 225 4.64 -18.47 5.62
N ARG A 226 4.45 -17.81 6.78
CA ARG A 226 3.48 -16.70 6.96
C ARG A 226 3.91 -15.41 6.27
N ILE A 227 5.14 -15.32 5.79
CA ILE A 227 5.66 -14.12 5.13
C ILE A 227 6.16 -14.51 3.75
N GLN A 228 5.78 -13.72 2.75
CA GLN A 228 6.22 -13.83 1.37
C GLN A 228 6.80 -12.47 0.95
N THR A 229 8.01 -12.46 0.41
CA THR A 229 8.54 -11.28 -0.26
C THR A 229 8.32 -11.36 -1.76
N PHE A 230 8.17 -10.21 -2.41
CA PHE A 230 8.05 -10.13 -3.85
C PHE A 230 8.58 -8.79 -4.37
N SER A 231 9.55 -8.85 -5.29
CA SER A 231 10.09 -7.68 -5.97
C SER A 231 9.62 -7.68 -7.43
N PRO A 232 8.77 -6.74 -7.85
CA PRO A 232 8.39 -6.62 -9.26
C PRO A 232 9.57 -6.15 -10.11
N ALA A 233 9.55 -6.45 -11.40
CA ALA A 233 10.53 -5.92 -12.35
C ALA A 233 10.46 -4.38 -12.36
N ASN A 234 11.52 -3.73 -11.91
CA ASN A 234 11.56 -2.29 -11.58
C ASN A 234 12.71 -1.54 -12.29
N GLY A 235 13.20 -2.09 -13.41
CA GLY A 235 14.21 -1.46 -14.27
C GLY A 235 13.62 -0.37 -15.17
N LYS A 236 14.49 0.33 -15.90
CA LYS A 236 14.13 1.47 -16.79
C LYS A 236 12.93 1.19 -17.71
N PRO A 237 12.81 0.02 -18.38
CA PRO A 237 11.65 -0.27 -19.22
C PRO A 237 10.32 -0.31 -18.45
N SER A 238 10.31 -0.88 -17.23
CA SER A 238 9.11 -0.94 -16.40
C SER A 238 8.72 0.44 -15.89
N ILE A 239 9.71 1.24 -15.46
CA ILE A 239 9.51 2.60 -14.97
C ILE A 239 8.96 3.50 -16.08
N ASN A 240 9.50 3.42 -17.29
CA ASN A 240 8.99 4.19 -18.43
C ASN A 240 7.53 3.83 -18.77
N LYS A 241 7.17 2.55 -18.69
CA LYS A 241 5.79 2.09 -18.96
C LYS A 241 4.79 2.65 -17.94
N VAL A 242 5.12 2.62 -16.65
CA VAL A 242 4.22 3.18 -15.63
C VAL A 242 4.14 4.70 -15.71
N ASN A 243 5.26 5.38 -16.00
CA ASN A 243 5.27 6.84 -16.19
C ASN A 243 4.41 7.26 -17.38
N LEU A 244 4.42 6.50 -18.48
CA LEU A 244 3.55 6.78 -19.63
C LEU A 244 2.07 6.63 -19.25
N ARG A 245 1.70 5.58 -18.51
CA ARG A 245 0.32 5.40 -18.03
C ARG A 245 -0.10 6.49 -17.06
N LEU A 246 0.79 6.91 -16.16
CA LEU A 246 0.54 8.03 -15.26
C LEU A 246 0.35 9.35 -16.04
N LYS A 247 1.14 9.56 -17.09
CA LYS A 247 0.97 10.71 -17.98
C LYS A 247 -0.40 10.67 -18.67
N ASN A 248 -0.79 9.53 -19.25
CA ASN A 248 -2.10 9.39 -19.88
C ASN A 248 -3.25 9.65 -18.90
N PHE A 249 -3.14 9.15 -17.67
CA PHE A 249 -4.08 9.49 -16.60
C PHE A 249 -4.17 11.00 -16.38
N ILE A 250 -3.03 11.68 -16.25
CA ILE A 250 -3.00 13.13 -16.04
C ILE A 250 -3.61 13.88 -17.23
N ASP A 251 -3.29 13.46 -18.46
CA ASP A 251 -3.77 14.09 -19.68
C ASP A 251 -5.28 13.89 -19.91
N ASP A 252 -5.83 12.72 -19.55
CA ASP A 252 -7.26 12.41 -19.67
C ASP A 252 -8.10 13.05 -18.56
N CYS A 253 -7.53 13.23 -17.37
CA CYS A 253 -8.29 13.61 -16.18
C CYS A 253 -8.15 15.09 -15.78
N PHE A 254 -7.12 15.79 -16.26
CA PHE A 254 -6.78 17.12 -15.79
C PHE A 254 -6.42 18.10 -16.92
N THR A 255 -6.93 19.32 -16.79
CA THR A 255 -6.57 20.48 -17.61
C THR A 255 -5.15 20.97 -17.31
N ASP A 256 -4.60 21.86 -18.14
CA ASP A 256 -3.27 22.44 -17.95
C ASP A 256 -3.12 23.27 -16.65
N ASN A 257 -4.24 23.70 -16.08
CA ASN A 257 -4.28 24.40 -14.79
C ASN A 257 -4.47 23.47 -13.59
N GLY A 258 -4.63 22.17 -13.82
CA GLY A 258 -4.77 21.15 -12.77
C GLY A 258 -6.22 20.91 -12.32
N GLU A 259 -7.20 21.56 -12.94
CA GLU A 259 -8.62 21.27 -12.70
C GLU A 259 -9.07 20.01 -13.43
N TYR A 260 -10.09 19.34 -12.90
CA TYR A 260 -10.64 18.14 -13.52
C TYR A 260 -11.21 18.43 -14.91
N GLN A 261 -10.96 17.53 -15.86
CA GLN A 261 -11.50 17.64 -17.21
C GLN A 261 -12.95 17.13 -17.21
N THR A 262 -13.93 18.04 -17.25
CA THR A 262 -15.36 17.70 -17.11
C THR A 262 -16.03 17.35 -18.44
N ASP A 263 -15.43 17.73 -19.56
CA ASP A 263 -15.89 17.51 -20.94
C ASP A 263 -15.27 16.25 -21.59
N HIS A 264 -14.34 15.59 -20.91
CA HIS A 264 -13.73 14.34 -21.38
C HIS A 264 -14.72 13.17 -21.38
N THR A 265 -14.66 12.33 -22.42
CA THR A 265 -15.43 11.08 -22.45
C THR A 265 -14.69 9.97 -21.70
N TYR A 266 -15.04 9.78 -20.43
CA TYR A 266 -14.47 8.72 -19.60
C TYR A 266 -15.06 7.35 -19.97
N ASN A 267 -14.25 6.50 -20.61
CA ASN A 267 -14.70 5.19 -21.06
C ASN A 267 -15.08 4.26 -19.90
N LYS A 268 -16.20 3.55 -20.08
CA LYS A 268 -16.55 2.38 -19.26
C LYS A 268 -15.78 1.17 -19.78
N LEU A 269 -15.08 0.47 -18.88
CA LEU A 269 -14.36 -0.77 -19.20
C LEU A 269 -14.99 -1.96 -18.48
N PRO A 270 -16.23 -2.36 -18.82
CA PRO A 270 -16.93 -3.42 -18.12
C PRO A 270 -16.25 -4.76 -18.36
N SER A 271 -15.99 -5.49 -17.28
CA SER A 271 -15.53 -6.87 -17.34
C SER A 271 -15.91 -7.59 -16.05
N LYS A 272 -15.95 -8.93 -16.07
CA LYS A 272 -16.18 -9.70 -14.84
C LYS A 272 -15.17 -9.32 -13.74
N LYS A 273 -13.93 -8.99 -14.10
CA LYS A 273 -12.89 -8.55 -13.15
C LYS A 273 -13.18 -7.14 -12.63
N ASN A 274 -13.50 -6.19 -13.51
CA ASN A 274 -13.67 -4.79 -13.14
C ASN A 274 -14.96 -4.54 -12.36
N CYS A 275 -16.06 -5.23 -12.72
CA CYS A 275 -17.39 -4.98 -12.19
C CYS A 275 -17.77 -5.82 -10.97
N ARG A 276 -17.08 -6.94 -10.68
CA ARG A 276 -17.44 -7.85 -9.58
C ARG A 276 -17.45 -7.18 -8.21
N TRP A 277 -16.50 -6.27 -7.98
CA TRP A 277 -16.32 -5.51 -6.74
C TRP A 277 -16.21 -4.02 -7.08
N CYS A 278 -17.17 -3.52 -7.86
CA CYS A 278 -17.27 -2.11 -8.21
C CYS A 278 -18.42 -1.49 -7.44
N ASP A 279 -18.13 -0.50 -6.60
CA ASP A 279 -19.13 0.21 -5.79
C ASP A 279 -20.13 0.99 -6.65
N TYR A 280 -19.79 1.19 -7.93
CA TYR A 280 -20.58 1.88 -8.93
C TYR A 280 -21.27 0.94 -9.91
N ARG A 281 -21.35 -0.37 -9.62
CA ARG A 281 -21.94 -1.35 -10.53
C ARG A 281 -23.38 -1.00 -10.94
N ASP A 282 -24.14 -0.44 -10.01
CA ASP A 282 -25.54 -0.06 -10.20
C ASP A 282 -25.72 1.46 -10.43
N LYS A 283 -24.62 2.17 -10.74
CA LYS A 283 -24.63 3.60 -11.04
C LYS A 283 -24.52 3.81 -12.56
N PRO A 284 -25.12 4.91 -13.08
CA PRO A 284 -25.12 5.22 -14.50
C PRO A 284 -23.71 5.40 -15.06
#